data_AF-A0A2N3ENH4-F1
#
_entry.id   AF-A0A2N3ENH4-F1
#
_cell.length_a   1.000
_cell.length_b   1.000
_cell.length_c   1.000
_cell.angle_alpha   90.00
_cell.angle_beta   90.00
_cell.angle_gamma   90.00
#
_symmetry.space_group_name_H-M   'P 1'
#
loop_
_entity.id
_entity.type
_entity.pdbx_description
1 polymer ?
#
loop_
_entity_poly.entity_id
_entity_poly.type
_entity_poly.pdbx_seq_one_letter_code
_entity_poly.pdbx_strand_id
1 'polypeptide(L)'
;MRFQDFLNFDKMIAGSIIKFLYWLGIVIIVLFGLGAITGSISTMSYNGALGLLQLVVAIIGIALGVLFWRVICEMYLIFLSMNERLGQIKDKLPES
;
A
#
# COMPACT_ATOMS: atom_id res chain seq x y z
N MET A 1 -28.10 15.33 2.31
CA MET A 1 -26.67 15.47 2.66
C MET A 1 -25.87 15.29 1.37
N ARG A 2 -25.19 16.32 0.90
CA ARG A 2 -24.54 16.32 -0.43
C ARG A 2 -23.13 15.75 -0.31
N PHE A 3 -22.85 14.71 -1.08
CA PHE A 3 -21.53 14.09 -1.25
C PHE A 3 -20.45 15.08 -1.73
N GLN A 4 -20.84 16.26 -2.21
CA GLN A 4 -19.93 17.30 -2.71
C GLN A 4 -19.15 18.01 -1.60
N ASP A 5 -19.62 18.01 -0.36
CA ASP A 5 -18.88 18.64 0.75
C ASP A 5 -17.77 17.75 1.31
N PHE A 6 -17.83 16.44 1.08
CA PHE A 6 -16.71 15.52 1.36
C PHE A 6 -15.50 15.75 0.44
N LEU A 7 -15.72 16.39 -0.72
CA LEU A 7 -14.68 16.64 -1.73
C LEU A 7 -13.93 17.97 -1.51
N ASN A 8 -14.34 18.80 -0.55
CA ASN A 8 -13.63 20.04 -0.16
C ASN A 8 -12.56 19.81 0.93
N PHE A 9 -12.24 18.56 1.26
CA PHE A 9 -11.36 18.16 2.35
C PHE A 9 -10.02 17.54 1.90
N ASP A 10 -9.59 17.84 0.67
CA ASP A 10 -8.47 17.18 -0.01
C ASP A 10 -7.16 17.13 0.83
N LYS A 11 -6.90 18.14 1.67
CA LYS A 11 -5.69 18.20 2.49
C LYS A 11 -5.75 17.37 3.78
N MET A 12 -6.91 17.30 4.45
CA MET A 12 -7.03 16.63 5.76
C MET A 12 -7.47 15.17 5.64
N ILE A 13 -8.27 14.84 4.63
CA ILE A 13 -8.75 13.47 4.39
C ILE A 13 -7.67 12.61 3.72
N ALA A 14 -6.88 13.15 2.79
CA ALA A 14 -5.89 12.38 2.05
C ALA A 14 -4.85 11.71 2.97
N GLY A 15 -4.39 12.39 4.03
CA GLY A 15 -3.48 11.81 5.01
C GLY A 15 -4.07 10.62 5.79
N SER A 16 -5.35 10.67 6.16
CA SER A 16 -6.03 9.54 6.84
C SER A 16 -6.37 8.39 5.89
N ILE A 17 -6.79 8.69 4.66
CA ILE A 17 -7.08 7.67 3.63
C ILE A 17 -5.85 6.84 3.33
N ILE A 18 -4.67 7.46 3.19
CA ILE A 18 -3.43 6.74 2.89
C ILE A 18 -3.05 5.80 4.05
N LYS A 19 -3.23 6.22 5.31
CA LYS A 19 -3.04 5.33 6.48
C LYS A 19 -3.97 4.12 6.45
N PHE A 20 -5.23 4.32 6.09
CA PHE A 20 -6.20 3.24 5.96
C PHE A 20 -5.79 2.26 4.84
N LEU A 21 -5.43 2.78 3.66
CA LEU A 21 -4.91 2.01 2.53
C LEU A 21 -3.64 1.22 2.90
N TYR A 22 -2.70 1.83 3.63
CA TYR A 22 -1.49 1.17 4.08
C TYR A 22 -1.81 -0.09 4.88
N TRP A 23 -2.68 0.02 5.88
CA TRP A 23 -3.05 -1.11 6.72
C TRP A 23 -3.85 -2.17 5.93
N LEU A 24 -4.75 -1.73 5.05
CA LEU A 24 -5.50 -2.62 4.16
C LEU A 24 -4.55 -3.47 3.29
N GLY A 25 -3.54 -2.85 2.68
CA GLY A 25 -2.58 -3.60 1.86
C GLY A 25 -1.70 -4.55 2.66
N ILE A 26 -1.31 -4.19 3.89
CA ILE A 26 -0.63 -5.15 4.78
C ILE A 26 -1.53 -6.35 5.07
N VAL A 27 -2.81 -6.13 5.39
CA VAL A 27 -3.77 -7.23 5.62
C VAL A 27 -3.86 -8.13 4.39
N ILE A 28 -3.95 -7.55 3.19
CA ILE A 28 -3.98 -8.31 1.94
C ILE A 28 -2.69 -9.13 1.77
N ILE A 29 -1.51 -8.54 1.95
CA ILE A 29 -0.22 -9.24 1.81
C ILE A 29 -0.09 -10.38 2.81
N VAL A 30 -0.54 -10.18 4.05
CA VAL A 30 -0.56 -11.23 5.07
C VAL A 30 -1.51 -12.37 4.69
N LEU A 31 -2.72 -12.05 4.21
CA LEU A 31 -3.68 -13.06 3.75
C LEU A 31 -3.15 -13.86 2.56
N PHE A 32 -2.57 -13.19 1.56
CA PHE A 32 -1.93 -13.85 0.42
C PHE A 32 -0.72 -14.70 0.87
N GLY A 33 0.06 -14.20 1.82
CA GLY A 33 1.19 -14.92 2.41
C GLY A 33 0.76 -16.21 3.11
N LEU A 34 -0.27 -16.15 3.94
CA LEU A 34 -0.85 -17.31 4.60
C LEU A 34 -1.38 -18.33 3.58
N GLY A 35 -2.09 -17.84 2.55
CA GLY A 35 -2.55 -18.68 1.44
C GLY A 35 -1.39 -19.39 0.73
N ALA A 36 -0.31 -18.67 0.41
CA ALA A 36 0.87 -19.23 -0.24
C ALA A 36 1.58 -20.28 0.63
N ILE A 37 1.65 -20.08 1.96
CA ILE A 37 2.20 -21.07 2.89
C ILE A 37 1.32 -22.33 2.93
N THR A 38 0.00 -22.20 3.10
CA THR A 38 -0.90 -23.37 3.09
C THR A 38 -0.88 -24.13 1.76
N GLY A 39 -0.74 -23.40 0.64
CA GLY A 39 -0.54 -23.97 -0.69
C GLY A 39 0.76 -24.77 -0.78
N SER A 40 1.87 -24.24 -0.26
CA SER A 40 3.17 -24.94 -0.27
C SER A 40 3.14 -26.27 0.49
N ILE A 41 2.45 -26.33 1.63
CA ILE A 41 2.28 -27.56 2.43
C ILE A 41 1.50 -28.60 1.62
N SER A 42 0.44 -28.17 0.93
CA SER A 42 -0.37 -29.05 0.08
C SER A 42 0.44 -29.60 -1.10
N THR A 43 1.25 -28.75 -1.75
CA THR A 43 2.15 -29.15 -2.84
C THR A 43 3.23 -30.14 -2.37
N MET A 44 3.71 -30.00 -1.13
CA MET A 44 4.73 -30.87 -0.55
C MET A 44 4.27 -32.33 -0.43
N SER A 45 2.96 -32.56 -0.31
CA SER A 45 2.37 -33.92 -0.30
C SER A 45 2.49 -34.63 -1.64
N TYR A 46 2.56 -33.90 -2.76
CA TYR A 46 2.72 -34.47 -4.10
C TYR A 46 4.18 -34.48 -4.54
N ASN A 47 4.90 -33.39 -4.25
CA ASN A 47 6.30 -33.22 -4.60
C ASN A 47 7.02 -32.38 -3.55
N GLY A 48 7.80 -33.04 -2.70
CA GLY A 48 8.51 -32.41 -1.60
C GLY A 48 9.47 -31.30 -2.02
N ALA A 49 10.16 -31.47 -3.16
CA ALA A 49 11.11 -30.48 -3.67
C ALA A 49 10.41 -29.20 -4.16
N LEU A 50 9.28 -29.35 -4.87
CA LEU A 50 8.48 -28.20 -5.32
C LEU A 50 7.81 -27.47 -4.15
N GLY A 51 7.30 -28.21 -3.16
CA GLY A 51 6.71 -27.62 -1.95
C GLY A 51 7.70 -26.75 -1.18
N LEU A 52 8.95 -27.23 -1.00
CA LEU A 52 10.02 -26.46 -0.36
C LEU A 52 10.38 -25.19 -1.13
N LEU A 53 10.55 -25.28 -2.46
CA LEU A 53 10.80 -24.09 -3.29
C LEU A 53 9.66 -23.08 -3.18
N GLN A 54 8.42 -23.55 -3.22
CA GLN A 54 7.24 -22.68 -3.13
C GLN A 54 7.14 -21.99 -1.76
N LEU A 55 7.52 -22.67 -0.67
CA LEU A 55 7.59 -22.10 0.67
C LEU A 55 8.65 -20.99 0.75
N VAL A 56 9.85 -21.23 0.23
CA VAL A 56 10.93 -20.23 0.20
C VAL A 56 10.51 -19.00 -0.61
N VAL A 57 9.92 -19.22 -1.79
CA VAL A 57 9.38 -18.15 -2.64
C VAL A 57 8.23 -17.41 -1.95
N ALA A 58 7.37 -18.09 -1.20
CA ALA A 58 6.30 -17.44 -0.43
C ALA A 58 6.85 -16.50 0.64
N ILE A 59 7.85 -16.92 1.42
CA ILE A 59 8.48 -16.09 2.46
C ILE A 59 9.14 -14.85 1.83
N ILE A 60 9.93 -15.06 0.76
CA ILE A 60 10.58 -13.96 0.03
C ILE A 60 9.52 -13.04 -0.59
N GLY A 61 8.46 -13.61 -1.15
CA GLY A 61 7.36 -12.89 -1.78
C GLY A 61 6.58 -12.03 -0.78
N ILE A 62 6.37 -12.49 0.45
CA ILE A 62 5.75 -11.68 1.52
C ILE A 62 6.68 -10.51 1.87
N ALA A 63 7.97 -10.76 2.09
CA ALA A 63 8.92 -9.71 2.43
C ALA A 63 9.02 -8.65 1.32
N LEU A 64 9.17 -9.08 0.07
CA LEU A 64 9.19 -8.19 -1.09
C LEU A 64 7.85 -7.48 -1.27
N GLY A 65 6.72 -8.16 -1.06
CA GLY A 65 5.38 -7.58 -1.15
C GLY A 65 5.19 -6.44 -0.15
N VAL A 66 5.59 -6.64 1.11
CA VAL A 66 5.54 -5.60 2.15
C VAL A 66 6.45 -4.42 1.80
N LEU A 67 7.67 -4.67 1.31
CA LEU A 67 8.59 -3.62 0.88
C LEU A 67 8.03 -2.82 -0.30
N PHE A 68 7.52 -3.52 -1.32
CA PHE A 68 6.95 -2.89 -2.51
C PHE A 68 5.72 -2.03 -2.15
N TRP A 69 4.86 -2.55 -1.26
CA TRP A 69 3.71 -1.79 -0.75
C TRP A 69 4.13 -0.52 -0.02
N ARG A 70 5.18 -0.60 0.82
CA ARG A 70 5.74 0.59 1.49
C ARG A 70 6.19 1.65 0.49
N VAL A 71 6.93 1.27 -0.55
CA VAL A 71 7.42 2.21 -1.58
C VAL A 71 6.25 2.89 -2.29
N ILE A 72 5.20 2.14 -2.63
CA ILE A 72 3.99 2.71 -3.25
C ILE A 72 3.33 3.72 -2.31
N CYS A 73 3.11 3.37 -1.04
CA CYS A 73 2.52 4.29 -0.06
C CYS A 73 3.35 5.56 0.13
N GLU A 74 4.67 5.44 0.20
CA GLU A 74 5.57 6.59 0.30
C GLU A 74 5.50 7.48 -0.94
N MET A 75 5.46 6.92 -2.15
CA MET A 75 5.26 7.72 -3.37
C MET A 75 3.97 8.55 -3.29
N TYR A 76 2.84 7.95 -2.90
CA TYR A 76 1.58 8.68 -2.78
C TYR A 76 1.66 9.84 -1.77
N LEU A 77 2.31 9.62 -0.62
CA LEU A 77 2.53 10.67 0.39
C LEU A 77 3.40 11.81 -0.15
N ILE A 78 4.46 11.47 -0.90
CA ILE A 78 5.34 12.46 -1.52
C ILE A 78 4.56 13.29 -2.55
N PHE A 79 3.77 12.66 -3.42
CA PHE A 79 2.92 13.37 -4.38
C PHE A 79 1.94 14.32 -3.70
N LEU A 80 1.32 13.88 -2.61
CA LEU A 80 0.42 14.72 -1.83
C LEU A 80 1.18 15.92 -1.25
N SER A 81 2.31 15.69 -0.57
CA SER A 81 3.17 16.73 0.00
C SER A 81 3.66 17.76 -1.04
N MET A 82 3.98 17.30 -2.26
CA MET A 82 4.34 18.19 -3.37
C MET A 82 3.19 19.12 -3.76
N ASN A 83 1.97 18.60 -3.90
CA ASN A 83 0.79 19.40 -4.18
C ASN A 83 0.52 20.42 -3.07
N GLU A 84 0.70 20.02 -1.81
CA GLU A 84 0.52 20.93 -0.68
C GLU A 84 1.50 22.10 -0.70
N ARG A 85 2.76 21.83 -1.04
CA ARG A 85 3.85 22.82 -1.16
C ARG A 85 3.61 23.81 -2.30
N LEU A 86 3.16 23.33 -3.46
CA LEU A 86 2.84 24.18 -4.61
C LEU A 86 1.67 25.13 -4.32
N GLY A 87 0.67 24.68 -3.54
CA GLY A 87 -0.42 25.52 -3.08
C GLY A 87 0.05 26.72 -2.22
N GLN A 88 1.10 26.55 -1.41
CA GLN A 88 1.64 27.63 -0.57
C GLN A 88 2.42 28.69 -1.37
N ILE A 89 2.99 28.34 -2.53
CA ILE A 89 3.71 29.29 -3.38
C ILE A 89 2.71 30.20 -4.11
N LYS A 90 1.58 29.64 -4.56
CA LYS A 90 0.50 30.41 -5.20
C LYS A 90 -0.08 31.48 -4.28
N ASP A 91 -0.21 31.18 -2.98
CA ASP A 91 -0.79 32.07 -1.98
C ASP A 91 0.13 33.24 -1.57
N LYS A 92 1.41 33.20 -1.97
CA LYS A 92 2.41 34.24 -1.69
C LYS A 92 2.66 35.21 -2.85
N LEU A 93 1.97 35.03 -3.98
CA LEU A 93 2.08 35.96 -5.11
C LEU A 93 1.06 37.09 -4.92
N PRO A 94 1.51 38.37 -4.75
CA PRO A 94 0.59 39.50 -4.72
C PRO A 94 -0.12 39.62 -6.07
N GLU A 95 -1.45 39.64 -6.01
CA GLU A 95 -2.32 39.90 -7.15
C GLU A 95 -2.06 41.31 -7.70
N SER A 96 -1.45 41.39 -8.88
CA SER A 96 -1.23 42.62 -9.65
C SER A 96 -2.30 42.77 -10.73
#